data_AF-A0A929IRZ4-F1
#
_entry.id   AF-A0A929IRZ4-F1
#
_cell.length_a   1.000
_cell.length_b   1.000
_cell.length_c   1.000
_cell.angle_alpha   90.00
_cell.angle_beta   90.00
_cell.angle_gamma   90.00
#
_symmetry.space_group_name_H-M   'P 1'
#
loop_
_entity.id
_entity.type
_entity.pdbx_description
1 polymer ?
#
loop_
_entity_poly.entity_id
_entity_poly.type
_entity_poly.pdbx_seq_one_letter_code
_entity_poly.pdbx_strand_id
1 'polypeptide(L)' 'MSEKKINSAPETGGGPSGGDDEPIPFMQRFLDNHFLLLALGVAIPSVLYVIWGIAEIISIPMAQ' A
#
# COMPACT_ATOMS: atom_id res chain seq x y z
N MET A 1 49.28 -11.97 42.27
CA MET A 1 49.63 -11.55 40.90
C MET A 1 48.41 -11.90 40.02
N SER A 2 47.24 -11.28 40.15
CA SER A 2 46.85 -9.86 40.04
C SER A 2 47.03 -9.26 38.64
N GLU A 3 46.60 -9.99 37.61
CA GLU A 3 46.20 -9.39 36.33
C GLU A 3 44.68 -9.45 36.15
N LYS A 4 44.01 -8.92 37.17
CA LYS A 4 42.68 -8.34 37.04
C LYS A 4 42.87 -6.95 36.44
N LYS A 5 42.97 -6.81 35.10
CA LYS A 5 42.80 -5.52 34.37
C LYS A 5 42.92 -5.65 32.84
N ILE A 6 42.15 -6.55 32.21
CA ILE A 6 41.69 -6.30 30.83
C ILE A 6 40.16 -6.32 30.81
N ASN A 7 39.62 -5.23 31.31
CA ASN A 7 38.36 -4.60 30.95
C ASN A 7 37.55 -5.35 29.86
N SER A 8 36.83 -6.41 30.23
CA SER A 8 35.60 -6.79 29.54
C SER A 8 34.63 -5.66 29.83
N ALA A 9 34.54 -4.73 28.89
CA ALA A 9 33.53 -3.68 28.92
C ALA A 9 32.18 -4.32 29.24
N PRO A 10 31.28 -3.62 29.96
CA PRO A 10 29.89 -3.89 29.70
C PRO A 10 29.71 -3.60 28.20
N GLU A 11 29.60 -4.64 27.39
CA GLU A 11 28.82 -4.58 26.16
C GLU A 11 27.43 -4.17 26.64
N THR A 12 27.23 -2.88 26.91
CA THR A 12 25.92 -2.25 26.80
C THR A 12 25.58 -2.41 25.34
N GLY A 13 25.08 -3.60 24.99
CA GLY A 13 24.24 -3.84 23.85
C GLY A 13 23.04 -2.94 24.06
N GLY A 14 23.23 -1.69 23.65
CA GLY A 14 22.24 -0.64 23.72
C GLY A 14 21.09 -1.03 22.83
N GLY A 15 20.07 -1.61 23.46
CA GLY A 15 18.66 -1.52 23.11
C GLY A 15 18.22 -2.17 21.79
N PRO A 16 17.07 -2.87 21.77
CA PRO A 16 16.27 -2.87 20.56
C PRO A 16 15.79 -1.43 20.33
N SER A 17 16.39 -0.71 19.39
CA SER A 17 15.87 0.60 18.98
C SER A 17 16.14 0.85 17.51
N GLY A 18 15.05 0.75 16.74
CA GLY A 18 14.68 1.87 15.88
C GLY A 18 14.50 1.59 14.40
N GLY A 19 13.79 0.53 14.00
CA GLY A 19 13.45 0.34 12.58
C GLY A 19 12.05 -0.18 12.25
N ASP A 20 11.28 -0.68 13.20
CA ASP A 20 10.11 -1.52 12.88
C ASP A 20 8.74 -0.84 13.11
N ASP A 21 8.71 0.42 13.56
CA ASP A 21 7.49 1.17 13.89
C ASP A 21 7.27 2.39 12.98
N GLU A 22 7.78 2.37 11.75
CA GLU A 22 7.41 3.40 10.78
C GLU A 22 6.01 3.04 10.21
N PRO A 23 4.95 3.82 10.53
CA PRO A 23 3.61 3.46 10.13
C PRO A 23 3.54 3.41 8.60
N ILE A 24 3.25 2.22 8.06
CA ILE A 24 3.12 2.01 6.62
C ILE A 24 2.13 3.04 6.07
N PRO A 25 2.55 3.89 5.11
CA PRO A 25 1.71 4.95 4.58
C PRO A 25 0.39 4.38 4.06
N PHE A 26 -0.73 5.03 4.38
CA PHE A 26 -2.07 4.57 4.00
C PHE A 26 -2.20 4.31 2.49
N MET A 27 -1.57 5.16 1.68
CA MET A 27 -1.57 5.01 0.22
C MET A 27 -0.88 3.72 -0.24
N GLN A 28 0.15 3.30 0.46
CA GLN A 28 0.91 2.09 0.15
C GLN A 28 0.06 0.85 0.43
N ARG A 29 -0.58 0.81 1.61
CA ARG A 29 -1.53 -0.26 1.98
C ARG A 29 -2.76 -0.34 1.07
N PHE A 30 -3.20 0.77 0.49
CA PHE A 30 -4.27 0.77 -0.52
C PHE A 30 -3.82 0.08 -1.81
N LEU A 31 -2.59 0.34 -2.26
CA LEU A 31 -2.00 -0.25 -3.46
C LEU A 31 -1.40 -1.66 -3.26
N ASP A 32 -1.16 -2.08 -2.03
CA ASP A 32 -0.65 -3.43 -1.72
C ASP A 32 -1.76 -4.50 -1.68
N ASN A 33 -3.03 -4.09 -1.67
CA ASN A 33 -4.17 -5.00 -1.68
C ASN A 33 -4.51 -5.46 -3.10
N HIS A 34 -4.14 -6.70 -3.42
CA HIS A 34 -4.38 -7.31 -4.73
C HIS A 34 -5.86 -7.30 -5.13
N PHE A 35 -6.78 -7.44 -4.18
CA PHE A 35 -8.22 -7.33 -4.45
C PHE A 35 -8.67 -5.90 -4.79
N LEU A 36 -8.07 -4.87 -4.17
CA LEU A 36 -8.36 -3.48 -4.51
C LEU A 36 -7.80 -3.15 -5.89
N LEU A 37 -6.61 -3.66 -6.23
CA LEU A 37 -6.02 -3.54 -7.57
C LEU A 37 -6.85 -4.27 -8.62
N LEU A 38 -7.32 -5.47 -8.32
CA LEU A 38 -8.20 -6.24 -9.20
C LEU A 38 -9.55 -5.55 -9.38
N ALA A 39 -10.15 -5.12 -8.27
CA ALA A 39 -11.42 -4.41 -8.28
C ALA A 39 -11.28 -3.12 -9.09
N LEU A 40 -10.23 -2.32 -8.89
CA LEU A 40 -9.99 -1.11 -9.66
C LEU A 40 -9.71 -1.42 -11.14
N GLY A 41 -8.95 -2.48 -11.42
CA GLY A 41 -8.62 -2.92 -12.78
C GLY A 41 -9.84 -3.37 -13.60
N VAL A 42 -10.85 -3.96 -12.96
CA VAL A 42 -12.11 -4.34 -13.63
C VAL A 42 -13.15 -3.21 -13.53
N ALA A 43 -13.22 -2.51 -12.40
CA ALA A 43 -14.19 -1.45 -12.18
C ALA A 43 -13.96 -0.25 -13.09
N ILE A 44 -12.72 0.14 -13.37
CA ILE A 44 -12.42 1.25 -14.30
C ILE A 44 -13.05 0.99 -15.68
N PRO A 45 -12.71 -0.08 -16.41
CA PRO A 45 -13.31 -0.33 -17.71
C PRO A 45 -14.81 -0.59 -17.59
N SER A 46 -15.29 -1.30 -16.56
CA SER A 46 -16.73 -1.53 -16.37
C SER A 46 -17.51 -0.23 -16.24
N VAL A 47 -17.10 0.68 -15.35
CA VAL A 47 -17.79 1.96 -15.14
C VAL A 47 -17.70 2.85 -16.39
N LEU A 48 -16.52 2.91 -17.02
CA LEU A 48 -16.34 3.66 -18.27
C LEU A 48 -17.27 3.14 -19.37
N TYR A 49 -17.31 1.82 -19.60
CA TYR A 49 -18.19 1.22 -20.60
C TYR A 49 -19.67 1.42 -20.29
N VAL A 50 -20.06 1.34 -19.01
CA VAL A 50 -21.46 1.59 -18.61
C VAL A 50 -21.84 3.04 -18.88
N ILE A 51 -21.04 4.01 -18.43
CA ILE A 51 -21.33 5.43 -18.64
C ILE A 51 -21.34 5.75 -20.13
N TRP A 52 -20.34 5.26 -20.87
CA TRP A 52 -20.26 5.46 -22.31
C TRP A 52 -21.45 4.82 -23.03
N GLY A 53 -21.83 3.59 -22.68
CA GLY A 53 -23.00 2.92 -23.27
C GLY A 53 -24.31 3.63 -22.97
N ILE A 54 -24.48 4.20 -21.77
CA ILE A 54 -25.65 5.03 -21.44
C ILE A 54 -25.65 6.32 -22.28
N ALA A 55 -24.49 6.99 -22.40
CA ALA A 55 -24.36 8.18 -23.22
C ALA A 55 -24.67 7.89 -24.70
N GLU A 56 -24.23 6.74 -25.21
CA GLU A 56 -24.56 6.27 -26.56
C GLU A 56 -26.06 6.11 -26.74
N ILE A 57 -26.75 5.40 -25.82
CA ILE A 57 -28.21 5.18 -25.89
C ILE A 57 -29.00 6.49 -25.90
N ILE A 58 -28.64 7.46 -25.05
CA ILE A 58 -29.32 8.76 -24.98
C ILE A 58 -29.10 9.58 -26.27
N SER A 59 -27.96 9.36 -26.93
CA SER A 59 -27.59 10.07 -28.16
C SER A 59 -28.28 9.50 -29.41
N ILE A 60 -28.87 8.31 -29.34
CA ILE A 60 -29.62 7.74 -30.47
C ILE A 60 -30.91 8.54 -30.64
N PRO A 61 -31.08 9.26 -31.78
CA PRO A 61 -32.33 9.92 -32.06
C PRO A 61 -33.40 8.85 -32.25
N MET A 62 -34.49 8.96 -31.49
CA MET A 62 -35.66 8.11 -31.68
C MET A 62 -36.14 8.33 -33.12
N ALA A 63 -36.04 7.29 -33.95
CA ALA A 63 -36.46 7.37 -35.34
C ALA A 63 -37.92 7.86 -35.38
N GLN A 64 -38.10 9.04 -35.97
CA GLN A 64 -39.38 9.71 -36.10
C GLN A 64 -40.17 9.15 -37.29
#